data_AF-A0A0V1JWH4-F1
#
_entry.id   AF-A0A0V1JWH4-F1
#
_cell.length_a   1.000
_cell.length_b   1.000
_cell.length_c   1.000
_cell.angle_alpha   90.00
_cell.angle_beta   90.00
_cell.angle_gamma   90.00
#
_symmetry.space_group_name_H-M   'P 1'
#
loop_
_entity.id
_entity.type
_entity.pdbx_description
1 polymer ?
#
loop_
_entity_poly.entity_id
_entity_poly.type
_entity_poly.pdbx_seq_one_letter_code
_entity_poly.pdbx_strand_id
1 'polypeptide(L)'
;LKEKYDTMHLFKQNIAEAKSAKKCHLEKQKELHARICSLEPSMRAYRYQQRKKEELRRLKTKLSYVHYEQARIQYCDVDKEYMELKQSLKQLRQQYSSVFMKLNALENNIHRLHNLFQKNKGVLRSKIRRIRNSQLSGLDVKHKLRRAVYEWKKITEHINNFDKIKQSLCDSVEEHKKMVDTKEKQIPKLMDSRNEIQASIDNLKPILQNVETVVRACSSEFASAKRQTEIARDQLLLVKHIATERLNLLGKVRPTYREAYLWLCRNRSSLKGNFYLPFLTVNVASIDHGLFIENTMSFRDLTTFLFDLTSDLRIFIKYTIRADIKVSTGIAPAKYAGRIVQMDDSLRHCGFGGVVSDCIIAPQGVKNYMRILGNLDRILFGSTTVDNNLDRATMCVANHRLSRFITTHHNGFVFCSPYTGRVSTSCRSVRPCRIFALSVKVYHLKNVEENFQAKNNLCQEKRIAFSKAQAAAQIERDKMEKFVRAKVSRRFIIIEKMVNKVLFRMKFNHR
;
A
#
# COMPACT_ATOMS: atom_id res chain seq x y z
N LEU A 1 -51.06 -13.32 58.30
CA LEU A 1 -49.87 -13.11 59.17
C LEU A 1 -48.79 -14.17 58.92
N LYS A 2 -49.14 -15.46 58.91
CA LYS A 2 -48.22 -16.58 58.60
C LYS A 2 -47.49 -16.45 57.25
N GLU A 3 -48.22 -16.16 56.17
CA GLU A 3 -47.63 -15.92 54.84
C GLU A 3 -46.64 -14.74 54.79
N LYS A 4 -46.88 -13.68 55.57
CA LYS A 4 -45.94 -12.54 55.69
C LYS A 4 -44.67 -12.93 56.46
N TYR A 5 -44.79 -13.84 57.41
CA TYR A 5 -43.65 -14.36 58.15
C TYR A 5 -42.80 -15.30 57.27
N ASP A 6 -43.45 -16.19 56.52
CA ASP A 6 -42.79 -17.14 55.62
C ASP A 6 -42.06 -16.43 54.47
N THR A 7 -42.69 -15.41 53.87
CA THR A 7 -42.04 -14.56 52.84
C THR A 7 -40.85 -13.76 53.39
N MET A 8 -40.94 -13.26 54.62
CA MET A 8 -39.83 -12.56 55.27
C MET A 8 -38.68 -13.52 55.61
N HIS A 9 -38.96 -14.75 56.02
CA HIS A 9 -37.96 -15.78 56.29
C HIS A 9 -37.23 -16.18 55.00
N LEU A 10 -37.98 -16.42 53.91
CA LEU A 10 -37.42 -16.73 52.60
C LEU A 10 -36.54 -15.58 52.08
N PHE A 11 -36.95 -14.32 52.29
CA PHE A 11 -36.14 -13.16 51.91
C PHE A 11 -34.83 -13.06 52.71
N LYS A 12 -34.86 -13.35 54.02
CA LYS A 12 -33.65 -13.40 54.85
C LYS A 12 -32.69 -14.51 54.41
N GLN A 13 -33.24 -15.68 54.05
CA GLN A 13 -32.46 -16.79 53.52
C GLN A 13 -31.80 -16.44 52.18
N ASN A 14 -32.56 -15.85 51.25
CA ASN A 14 -32.02 -15.39 49.96
C ASN A 14 -30.93 -14.32 50.12
N ILE A 15 -31.02 -13.44 51.12
CA ILE A 15 -29.97 -12.48 51.44
C ILE A 15 -28.72 -13.17 51.97
N ALA A 16 -28.87 -14.19 52.81
CA ALA A 16 -27.74 -14.96 53.34
C ALA A 16 -27.01 -15.72 52.22
N GLU A 17 -27.77 -16.35 51.30
CA GLU A 17 -27.24 -17.02 50.12
C GLU A 17 -26.56 -16.04 49.15
N ALA A 18 -27.13 -14.85 48.92
CA ALA A 18 -26.49 -13.82 48.11
C ALA A 18 -25.18 -13.31 48.73
N LYS A 19 -25.11 -13.22 50.07
CA LYS A 19 -23.90 -12.82 50.80
C LYS A 19 -22.81 -13.92 50.74
N SER A 20 -23.17 -15.19 50.87
CA SER A 20 -22.22 -16.30 50.76
C SER A 20 -21.69 -16.44 49.32
N ALA A 21 -22.57 -16.31 48.32
CA ALA A 21 -22.18 -16.29 46.92
C ALA A 21 -21.21 -15.13 46.62
N LYS A 22 -21.49 -13.92 47.13
CA LYS A 22 -20.59 -12.77 46.98
C LYS A 22 -19.20 -13.01 47.60
N LYS A 23 -19.14 -13.67 48.76
CA LYS A 23 -17.88 -14.02 49.42
C LYS A 23 -17.09 -15.06 48.59
N CYS A 24 -17.75 -16.10 48.11
CA CYS A 24 -17.16 -17.12 47.23
C CYS A 24 -16.62 -16.50 45.92
N HIS A 25 -17.36 -15.57 45.31
CA HIS A 25 -16.88 -14.83 44.13
C HIS A 25 -15.64 -13.99 44.42
N LEU A 26 -15.57 -13.33 45.58
CA LEU A 26 -14.42 -12.52 45.96
C LEU A 26 -13.17 -13.39 46.21
N GLU A 27 -13.34 -14.57 46.81
CA GLU A 27 -12.25 -15.53 47.02
C GLU A 27 -11.73 -16.09 45.68
N LYS A 28 -12.63 -16.48 44.76
CA LYS A 28 -12.24 -16.86 43.39
C LYS A 28 -11.51 -15.74 42.65
N GLN A 29 -11.94 -14.49 42.82
CA GLN A 29 -11.27 -13.35 42.20
C GLN A 29 -9.86 -13.15 42.75
N LYS A 30 -9.65 -13.33 44.07
CA LYS A 30 -8.33 -13.28 44.70
C LYS A 30 -7.42 -14.42 44.22
N GLU A 31 -7.95 -15.63 44.11
CA GLU A 31 -7.22 -16.80 43.61
C GLU A 31 -6.77 -16.59 42.15
N LEU A 32 -7.68 -16.12 41.28
CA LEU A 32 -7.35 -15.77 39.90
C LEU A 32 -6.28 -14.67 39.85
N HIS A 33 -6.38 -13.65 40.71
CA HIS A 33 -5.41 -12.57 40.74
C HIS A 33 -4.02 -13.05 41.18
N ALA A 34 -3.95 -13.91 42.19
CA ALA A 34 -2.70 -14.53 42.63
C ALA A 34 -2.08 -15.40 41.52
N ARG A 35 -2.91 -16.14 40.78
CA ARG A 35 -2.47 -16.94 39.63
C ARG A 35 -1.91 -16.06 38.51
N ILE A 36 -2.55 -14.93 38.20
CA ILE A 36 -2.03 -13.94 37.25
C ILE A 36 -0.67 -13.40 37.73
N CYS A 37 -0.55 -13.02 39.01
CA CYS A 37 0.71 -12.51 39.58
C CYS A 37 1.84 -13.56 39.52
N SER A 38 1.55 -14.85 39.73
CA SER A 38 2.55 -15.92 39.60
C SER A 38 3.00 -16.18 38.16
N LEU A 39 2.13 -15.94 37.17
CA LEU A 39 2.41 -16.16 35.75
C LEU A 39 3.10 -14.97 35.10
N GLU A 40 2.97 -13.78 35.68
CA GLU A 40 3.53 -12.54 35.14
C GLU A 40 5.05 -12.59 34.91
N PRO A 41 5.89 -13.12 35.82
CA PRO A 41 7.33 -13.25 35.61
C PRO A 41 7.66 -14.17 34.42
N SER A 42 6.97 -15.31 34.31
CA SER A 42 7.14 -16.26 33.20
C SER A 42 6.73 -15.64 31.86
N MET A 43 5.63 -14.88 31.83
CA MET A 43 5.21 -14.13 30.65
C MET A 43 6.22 -13.03 30.27
N ARG A 44 6.78 -12.32 31.25
CA ARG A 44 7.83 -11.30 31.02
C ARG A 44 9.12 -11.95 30.49
N ALA A 45 9.54 -13.07 31.06
CA ALA A 45 10.71 -13.85 30.59
C ALA A 45 10.51 -14.36 29.15
N TYR A 46 9.32 -14.90 28.84
CA TYR A 46 8.98 -15.32 27.48
C TYR A 46 9.00 -14.16 26.49
N ARG A 47 8.37 -13.01 26.84
CA ARG A 47 8.40 -11.79 26.01
C ARG A 47 9.83 -11.29 25.80
N TYR A 48 10.68 -11.35 26.82
CA TYR A 48 12.10 -10.98 26.72
C TYR A 48 12.87 -11.92 25.78
N GLN A 49 12.67 -13.23 25.90
CA GLN A 49 13.30 -14.22 25.02
C GLN A 49 12.86 -14.06 23.56
N GLN A 50 11.59 -13.74 23.31
CA GLN A 50 11.10 -13.45 21.96
C GLN A 50 11.76 -12.19 21.37
N ARG A 51 11.88 -11.11 22.14
CA ARG A 51 12.60 -9.90 21.70
C ARG A 51 14.06 -10.21 21.34
N LYS A 52 14.74 -11.04 22.15
CA LYS A 52 16.13 -11.46 21.89
C LYS A 52 16.25 -12.34 20.65
N LYS A 53 15.29 -13.23 20.39
CA LYS A 53 15.23 -14.02 19.14
C LYS A 53 15.02 -13.13 17.91
N GLU A 54 14.12 -12.14 17.99
CA GLU A 54 13.92 -11.17 16.91
C GLU A 54 15.17 -10.31 16.68
N GLU A 55 15.83 -9.85 17.74
CA GLU A 55 17.08 -9.09 17.68
C GLU A 55 18.20 -9.91 17.03
N LEU A 56 18.35 -11.18 17.42
CA LEU A 56 19.30 -12.11 16.81
C LEU A 56 19.01 -12.32 15.30
N ARG A 57 17.74 -12.47 14.93
CA ARG A 57 17.32 -12.60 13.52
C ARG A 57 17.71 -11.35 12.72
N ARG A 58 17.47 -10.14 13.27
CA ARG A 58 17.87 -8.87 12.64
C ARG A 58 19.38 -8.75 12.47
N LEU A 59 20.15 -9.15 13.50
CA LEU A 59 21.60 -9.13 13.45
C LEU A 59 22.15 -10.10 12.40
N LYS A 60 21.56 -11.30 12.26
CA LYS A 60 21.94 -12.26 11.20
C LYS A 60 21.68 -11.69 9.80
N THR A 61 20.50 -11.12 9.55
CA THR A 61 20.20 -10.49 8.25
C THR A 61 21.14 -9.33 7.94
N LYS A 62 21.49 -8.54 8.97
CA LYS A 62 22.42 -7.43 8.86
C LYS A 62 23.84 -7.90 8.53
N LEU A 63 24.30 -8.96 9.20
CA LEU A 63 25.60 -9.57 8.94
C LEU A 63 25.68 -10.06 7.48
N SER A 64 24.66 -10.78 6.99
CA SER A 64 24.59 -11.25 5.60
C SER A 64 24.67 -10.09 4.60
N TYR A 65 23.98 -8.98 4.86
CA TYR A 65 24.02 -7.82 3.97
C TYR A 65 25.37 -7.09 4.02
N VAL A 66 26.06 -7.06 5.17
CA VAL A 66 27.42 -6.51 5.26
C VAL A 66 28.40 -7.35 4.43
N HIS A 67 28.25 -8.68 4.44
CA HIS A 67 29.04 -9.55 3.56
C HIS A 67 28.76 -9.28 2.08
N TYR A 68 27.52 -8.95 1.72
CA TYR A 68 27.15 -8.58 0.35
C TYR A 68 27.84 -7.33 -0.13
N GLU A 69 27.79 -6.25 0.66
CA GLU A 69 28.45 -4.99 0.28
C GLU A 69 29.97 -5.14 0.21
N GLN A 70 30.56 -5.96 1.09
CA GLN A 70 31.99 -6.26 1.01
C GLN A 70 32.36 -7.00 -0.27
N ALA A 71 31.59 -8.03 -0.64
CA ALA A 71 31.76 -8.75 -1.90
C ALA A 71 31.56 -7.81 -3.10
N ARG A 72 30.52 -6.96 -3.08
CA ARG A 72 30.24 -5.99 -4.15
C ARG A 72 31.39 -5.00 -4.36
N ILE A 73 31.96 -4.45 -3.28
CA ILE A 73 33.10 -3.53 -3.39
C ILE A 73 34.32 -4.25 -3.97
N GLN A 74 34.62 -5.47 -3.51
CA GLN A 74 35.71 -6.29 -4.04
C GLN A 74 35.50 -6.62 -5.53
N TYR A 75 34.25 -6.92 -5.94
CA TYR A 75 33.90 -7.14 -7.34
C TYR A 75 34.20 -5.89 -8.18
N CYS A 76 33.77 -4.71 -7.72
CA CYS A 76 34.00 -3.46 -8.44
C CYS A 76 35.49 -3.13 -8.58
N ASP A 77 36.31 -3.42 -7.57
CA ASP A 77 37.76 -3.21 -7.63
C ASP A 77 38.41 -4.17 -8.66
N VAL A 78 38.07 -5.46 -8.59
CA VAL A 78 38.59 -6.49 -9.52
C VAL A 78 38.11 -6.25 -10.96
N ASP A 79 36.86 -5.82 -11.15
CA ASP A 79 36.33 -5.51 -12.49
C ASP A 79 37.02 -4.26 -13.09
N LYS A 80 37.34 -3.26 -12.27
CA LYS A 80 38.16 -2.12 -12.73
C LYS A 80 39.55 -2.56 -13.15
N GLU A 81 40.26 -3.32 -12.30
CA GLU A 81 41.59 -3.86 -12.62
C GLU A 81 41.55 -4.73 -13.89
N TYR A 82 40.52 -5.57 -14.04
CA TYR A 82 40.30 -6.36 -15.24
C TYR A 82 40.08 -5.50 -16.50
N MET A 83 39.25 -4.46 -16.41
CA MET A 83 38.98 -3.56 -17.53
C MET A 83 40.22 -2.74 -17.93
N GLU A 84 40.97 -2.23 -16.95
CA GLU A 84 42.24 -1.52 -17.17
C GLU A 84 43.28 -2.44 -17.81
N LEU A 85 43.42 -3.67 -17.31
CA LEU A 85 44.33 -4.66 -17.87
C LEU A 85 43.94 -5.02 -19.31
N LYS A 86 42.66 -5.26 -19.57
CA LYS A 86 42.11 -5.55 -20.90
C LYS A 86 42.32 -4.40 -21.88
N GLN A 87 42.13 -3.17 -21.45
CA GLN A 87 42.38 -1.98 -22.26
C GLN A 87 43.86 -1.80 -22.54
N SER A 88 44.72 -2.01 -21.54
CA SER A 88 46.19 -1.96 -21.70
C SER A 88 46.69 -3.04 -22.66
N LEU A 89 46.14 -4.26 -22.62
CA LEU A 89 46.46 -5.33 -23.56
C LEU A 89 46.00 -5.01 -24.97
N LYS A 90 44.83 -4.40 -25.14
CA LYS A 90 44.35 -3.96 -26.46
C LYS A 90 45.28 -2.91 -27.07
N GLN A 91 45.71 -1.92 -26.28
CA GLN A 91 46.66 -0.90 -26.70
C GLN A 91 48.03 -1.52 -27.04
N LEU A 92 48.53 -2.43 -26.21
CA LEU A 92 49.82 -3.10 -26.44
C LEU A 92 49.78 -3.98 -27.70
N ARG A 93 48.69 -4.71 -27.95
CA ARG A 93 48.49 -5.47 -29.19
C ARG A 93 48.42 -4.57 -30.43
N GLN A 94 47.80 -3.40 -30.33
CA GLN A 94 47.78 -2.41 -31.43
C GLN A 94 49.18 -1.84 -31.70
N GLN A 95 49.93 -1.50 -30.65
CA GLN A 95 51.32 -1.06 -30.78
C GLN A 95 52.19 -2.15 -31.39
N TYR A 96 52.11 -3.38 -30.89
CA TYR A 96 52.81 -4.55 -31.43
C TYR A 96 52.49 -4.75 -32.92
N SER A 97 51.21 -4.72 -33.31
CA SER A 97 50.80 -4.84 -34.71
C SER A 97 51.40 -3.73 -35.59
N SER A 98 51.48 -2.49 -35.10
CA SER A 98 52.03 -1.38 -35.87
C SER A 98 53.55 -1.51 -36.06
N VAL A 99 54.27 -1.97 -35.04
CA VAL A 99 55.71 -2.22 -35.09
C VAL A 99 56.01 -3.41 -36.01
N PHE A 100 55.22 -4.48 -35.90
CA PHE A 100 55.33 -5.65 -36.76
C PHE A 100 55.11 -5.32 -38.25
N MET A 101 54.12 -4.48 -38.58
CA MET A 101 53.91 -4.01 -39.95
C MET A 101 55.10 -3.21 -40.49
N LYS A 102 55.71 -2.34 -39.66
CA LYS A 102 56.93 -1.59 -40.04
C LYS A 102 58.11 -2.52 -40.28
N LEU A 103 58.25 -3.56 -39.46
CA LEU A 103 59.30 -4.57 -39.59
C LEU A 103 59.15 -5.35 -40.90
N ASN A 104 57.94 -5.83 -41.23
CA ASN A 104 57.66 -6.49 -42.51
C ASN A 104 57.89 -5.57 -43.71
N ALA A 105 57.52 -4.28 -43.61
CA ALA A 105 57.77 -3.31 -44.68
C ALA A 105 59.28 -3.07 -44.91
N LEU A 106 60.05 -2.97 -43.82
CA LEU A 106 61.51 -2.87 -43.89
C LEU A 106 62.14 -4.13 -44.47
N GLU A 107 61.67 -5.32 -44.08
CA GLU A 107 62.17 -6.59 -44.61
C GLU A 107 61.90 -6.73 -46.12
N ASN A 108 60.71 -6.32 -46.57
CA ASN A 108 60.39 -6.24 -48.00
C ASN A 108 61.27 -5.22 -48.74
N ASN A 109 61.58 -4.08 -48.12
CA ASN A 109 62.48 -3.07 -48.70
C ASN A 109 63.93 -3.56 -48.76
N ILE A 110 64.41 -4.26 -47.73
CA ILE A 110 65.73 -4.91 -47.73
C ILE A 110 65.78 -5.95 -48.85
N HIS A 111 64.75 -6.80 -48.99
CA HIS A 111 64.66 -7.76 -50.09
C HIS A 111 64.68 -7.08 -51.47
N ARG A 112 63.94 -5.98 -51.64
CA ARG A 112 63.94 -5.19 -52.89
C ARG A 112 65.32 -4.60 -53.17
N LEU A 113 65.96 -3.97 -52.19
CA LEU A 113 67.30 -3.40 -52.33
C LEU A 113 68.34 -4.48 -52.61
N HIS A 114 68.24 -5.65 -51.97
CA HIS A 114 69.11 -6.79 -52.23
C HIS A 114 68.92 -7.33 -53.65
N ASN A 115 67.68 -7.42 -54.15
CA ASN A 115 67.39 -7.80 -55.53
C ASN A 115 67.93 -6.78 -56.54
N LEU A 116 67.78 -5.48 -56.27
CA LEU A 116 68.37 -4.40 -57.07
C LEU A 116 69.90 -4.47 -57.05
N PHE A 117 70.49 -4.74 -55.89
CA PHE A 117 71.93 -4.95 -55.73
C PHE A 117 72.43 -6.11 -56.58
N GLN A 118 71.75 -7.27 -56.55
CA GLN A 118 72.12 -8.43 -57.37
C GLN A 118 72.00 -8.13 -58.88
N LYS A 119 70.94 -7.43 -59.30
CA LYS A 119 70.77 -6.97 -60.70
C LYS A 119 71.88 -6.01 -61.11
N ASN A 120 72.16 -4.97 -60.33
CA ASN A 120 73.22 -4.00 -60.61
C ASN A 120 74.62 -4.64 -60.59
N LYS A 121 74.87 -5.62 -59.71
CA LYS A 121 76.10 -6.42 -59.72
C LYS A 121 76.25 -7.19 -61.04
N GLY A 122 75.17 -7.75 -61.58
CA GLY A 122 75.14 -8.36 -62.91
C GLY A 122 75.45 -7.37 -64.04
N VAL A 123 74.81 -6.20 -64.03
CA VAL A 123 75.06 -5.12 -65.00
C VAL A 123 76.50 -4.63 -64.92
N LEU A 124 77.03 -4.41 -63.72
CA LEU A 124 78.41 -3.99 -63.48
C LEU A 124 79.40 -5.04 -64.00
N ARG A 125 79.18 -6.34 -63.72
CA ARG A 125 79.99 -7.42 -64.30
C ARG A 125 79.96 -7.39 -65.83
N SER A 126 78.80 -7.16 -66.44
CA SER A 126 78.67 -7.06 -67.91
C SER A 126 79.36 -5.81 -68.49
N LYS A 127 79.34 -4.67 -67.77
CA LYS A 127 80.04 -3.44 -68.15
C LYS A 127 81.55 -3.56 -67.97
N ILE A 128 82.02 -4.20 -66.89
CA ILE A 128 83.44 -4.51 -66.67
C ILE A 128 83.96 -5.43 -67.78
N ARG A 129 83.17 -6.44 -68.20
CA ARG A 129 83.53 -7.31 -69.33
C ARG A 129 83.60 -6.54 -70.65
N ARG A 130 82.70 -5.56 -70.88
CA ARG A 130 82.74 -4.66 -72.04
C ARG A 130 83.94 -3.71 -72.03
N ILE A 131 84.25 -3.12 -70.88
CA ILE A 131 85.43 -2.23 -70.71
C ILE A 131 86.74 -3.00 -70.92
N ARG A 132 86.83 -4.25 -70.44
CA ARG A 132 87.97 -5.14 -70.69
C ARG A 132 88.19 -5.41 -72.19
N ASN A 133 87.13 -5.35 -72.98
CA ASN A 133 87.14 -5.64 -74.42
C ASN A 133 87.22 -4.37 -75.29
N SER A 134 87.12 -3.16 -74.72
CA SER A 134 87.22 -1.90 -75.45
C SER A 134 88.46 -1.11 -75.01
N GLN A 135 89.41 -0.89 -75.91
CA GLN A 135 90.55 0.01 -75.68
C GLN A 135 90.03 1.46 -75.56
N LEU A 136 89.82 1.93 -74.33
CA LEU A 136 89.45 3.32 -74.01
C LEU A 136 90.37 3.87 -72.91
N SER A 137 90.69 5.16 -72.98
CA SER A 137 91.75 5.83 -72.23
C SER A 137 91.65 5.67 -70.70
N GLY A 138 92.80 5.44 -70.05
CA GLY A 138 92.89 5.04 -68.64
C GLY A 138 92.38 6.05 -67.60
N LEU A 139 92.11 7.30 -67.99
CA LEU A 139 91.62 8.34 -67.06
C LEU A 139 90.11 8.24 -66.79
N ASP A 140 89.31 7.92 -67.80
CA ASP A 140 87.84 7.87 -67.67
C ASP A 140 87.37 6.61 -66.90
N VAL A 141 88.12 5.50 -67.03
CA VAL A 141 87.91 4.27 -66.26
C VAL A 141 88.18 4.49 -64.76
N LYS A 142 89.22 5.25 -64.41
CA LYS A 142 89.59 5.54 -63.01
C LYS A 142 88.54 6.41 -62.30
N HIS A 143 87.98 7.41 -63.00
CA HIS A 143 86.90 8.25 -62.46
C HIS A 143 85.57 7.49 -62.30
N LYS A 144 85.22 6.62 -63.25
CA LYS A 144 84.03 5.76 -63.14
C LYS A 144 84.16 4.72 -62.02
N LEU A 145 85.36 4.15 -61.83
CA LEU A 145 85.63 3.21 -60.74
C LEU A 145 85.56 3.89 -59.37
N ARG A 146 86.14 5.09 -59.20
CA ARG A 146 86.05 5.85 -57.94
C ARG A 146 84.60 6.21 -57.59
N ARG A 147 83.78 6.61 -58.57
CA ARG A 147 82.34 6.84 -58.35
C ARG A 147 81.62 5.56 -57.92
N ALA A 148 81.87 4.44 -58.58
CA ALA A 148 81.26 3.15 -58.22
C ALA A 148 81.67 2.67 -56.80
N VAL A 149 82.93 2.88 -56.40
CA VAL A 149 83.41 2.55 -55.04
C VAL A 149 82.79 3.46 -53.99
N TYR A 150 82.62 4.75 -54.28
CA TYR A 150 81.94 5.69 -53.38
C TYR A 150 80.46 5.33 -53.19
N GLU A 151 79.75 5.03 -54.29
CA GLU A 151 78.37 4.53 -54.23
C GLU A 151 78.28 3.20 -53.45
N TRP A 152 79.26 2.30 -53.63
CA TRP A 152 79.32 1.05 -52.89
C TRP A 152 79.48 1.24 -51.38
N LYS A 153 80.37 2.13 -50.95
CA LYS A 153 80.53 2.47 -49.52
C LYS A 153 79.24 3.05 -48.94
N LYS A 154 78.64 4.01 -49.64
CA LYS A 154 77.37 4.63 -49.21
C LYS A 154 76.25 3.60 -49.06
N ILE A 155 76.10 2.69 -50.02
CA ILE A 155 75.09 1.62 -49.96
C ILE A 155 75.35 0.65 -48.79
N THR A 156 76.61 0.31 -48.54
CA THR A 156 77.00 -0.61 -47.45
C THR A 156 76.75 0.03 -46.07
N GLU A 157 77.03 1.32 -45.92
CA GLU A 157 76.69 2.08 -44.71
C GLU A 157 75.18 2.16 -44.49
N HIS A 158 74.38 2.34 -45.56
CA HIS A 158 72.93 2.28 -45.46
C HIS A 158 72.44 0.90 -44.98
N ILE A 159 72.97 -0.20 -45.52
CA ILE A 159 72.61 -1.56 -45.10
C ILE A 159 72.95 -1.79 -43.62
N ASN A 160 74.16 -1.42 -43.18
CA ASN A 160 74.57 -1.57 -41.79
C ASN A 160 73.70 -0.73 -40.83
N ASN A 161 73.27 0.46 -41.25
CA ASN A 161 72.35 1.28 -40.45
C ASN A 161 70.94 0.65 -40.39
N PHE A 162 70.46 0.04 -41.47
CA PHE A 162 69.19 -0.69 -41.46
C PHE A 162 69.24 -1.94 -40.59
N ASP A 163 70.35 -2.68 -40.57
CA ASP A 163 70.51 -3.86 -39.72
C ASP A 163 70.51 -3.48 -38.23
N LYS A 164 71.15 -2.37 -37.85
CA LYS A 164 71.08 -1.83 -36.48
C LYS A 164 69.64 -1.45 -36.09
N ILE A 165 68.90 -0.82 -37.00
CA ILE A 165 67.47 -0.48 -36.76
C ILE A 165 66.63 -1.75 -36.64
N LYS A 166 66.86 -2.76 -37.49
CA LYS A 166 66.16 -4.05 -37.44
C LYS A 166 66.39 -4.74 -36.09
N GLN A 167 67.64 -4.77 -35.62
CA GLN A 167 68.00 -5.40 -34.35
C GLN A 167 67.31 -4.70 -33.17
N SER A 168 67.31 -3.36 -33.14
CA SER A 168 66.58 -2.59 -32.11
C SER A 168 65.06 -2.82 -32.11
N LEU A 169 64.47 -3.05 -33.29
CA LEU A 169 63.04 -3.37 -33.41
C LEU A 169 62.74 -4.81 -32.97
N CYS A 170 63.61 -5.77 -33.27
CA CYS A 170 63.49 -7.15 -32.80
C CYS A 170 63.53 -7.23 -31.26
N ASP A 171 64.45 -6.50 -30.62
CA ASP A 171 64.56 -6.45 -29.16
C ASP A 171 63.28 -5.86 -28.53
N SER A 172 62.76 -4.77 -29.11
CA SER A 172 61.48 -4.17 -28.69
C SER A 172 60.30 -5.13 -28.86
N VAL A 173 60.24 -5.87 -29.99
CA VAL A 173 59.21 -6.89 -30.24
C VAL A 173 59.24 -8.00 -29.19
N GLU A 174 60.43 -8.46 -28.80
CA GLU A 174 60.60 -9.52 -27.81
C GLU A 174 60.21 -9.06 -26.39
N GLU A 175 60.55 -7.81 -26.03
CA GLU A 175 60.12 -7.19 -24.77
C GLU A 175 58.60 -7.03 -24.71
N HIS A 176 57.98 -6.52 -25.78
CA HIS A 176 56.52 -6.43 -25.88
C HIS A 176 55.84 -7.80 -25.78
N LYS A 177 56.42 -8.85 -26.37
CA LYS A 177 55.89 -10.22 -26.29
C LYS A 177 55.93 -10.76 -24.85
N LYS A 178 57.02 -10.56 -24.12
CA LYS A 178 57.14 -10.94 -22.70
C LYS A 178 56.12 -10.18 -21.81
N MET A 179 55.86 -8.91 -22.11
CA MET A 179 54.81 -8.13 -21.42
C MET A 179 53.38 -8.61 -21.74
N VAL A 180 53.12 -9.07 -22.96
CA VAL A 180 51.82 -9.66 -23.33
C VAL A 180 51.61 -10.98 -22.59
N ASP A 181 52.59 -11.88 -22.61
CA ASP A 181 52.49 -13.21 -21.97
C ASP A 181 52.28 -13.11 -20.44
N THR A 182 52.93 -12.14 -19.79
CA THR A 182 52.77 -11.91 -18.34
C THR A 182 51.38 -11.38 -17.99
N LYS A 183 50.83 -10.45 -18.78
CA LYS A 183 49.46 -9.93 -18.59
C LYS A 183 48.39 -10.97 -18.96
N GLU A 184 48.62 -11.79 -19.97
CA GLU A 184 47.69 -12.87 -20.35
C GLU A 184 47.57 -13.94 -19.26
N LYS A 185 48.67 -14.27 -18.56
CA LYS A 185 48.65 -15.20 -17.42
C LYS A 185 47.92 -14.65 -16.18
N GLN A 186 47.74 -13.33 -16.07
CA GLN A 186 47.02 -12.70 -14.95
C GLN A 186 45.49 -12.66 -15.17
N ILE A 187 45.02 -12.67 -16.42
CA ILE A 187 43.60 -12.61 -16.77
C ILE A 187 42.77 -13.75 -16.14
N PRO A 188 43.18 -15.04 -16.23
CA PRO A 188 42.40 -16.14 -15.65
C PRO A 188 42.21 -15.99 -14.15
N LYS A 189 43.25 -15.60 -13.41
CA LYS A 189 43.19 -15.42 -11.95
C LYS A 189 42.21 -14.33 -11.52
N LEU A 190 42.17 -13.22 -12.27
CA LEU A 190 41.20 -12.15 -12.04
C LEU A 190 39.77 -12.57 -12.44
N MET A 191 39.63 -13.40 -13.48
CA MET A 191 38.35 -13.93 -13.93
C MET A 191 37.76 -14.93 -12.91
N ASP A 192 38.59 -15.80 -12.33
CA ASP A 192 38.17 -16.72 -11.27
C ASP A 192 37.74 -15.96 -10.02
N SER A 193 38.53 -14.98 -9.59
CA SER A 193 38.19 -14.08 -8.48
C SER A 193 36.89 -13.32 -8.72
N ARG A 194 36.67 -12.83 -9.95
CA ARG A 194 35.42 -12.17 -10.36
C ARG A 194 34.22 -13.12 -10.24
N ASN A 195 34.36 -14.37 -10.70
CA ASN A 195 33.29 -15.36 -10.69
C ASN A 195 32.92 -15.80 -9.27
N GLU A 196 33.89 -15.98 -8.38
CA GLU A 196 33.66 -16.29 -6.96
C GLU A 196 32.89 -15.18 -6.25
N ILE A 197 33.29 -13.93 -6.48
CA ILE A 197 32.61 -12.77 -5.88
C ILE A 197 31.20 -12.60 -6.46
N GLN A 198 31.02 -12.86 -7.76
CA GLN A 198 29.72 -12.83 -8.43
C GLN A 198 28.77 -13.89 -7.84
N ALA A 199 29.26 -15.11 -7.59
CA ALA A 199 28.48 -16.16 -6.92
C ALA A 199 28.06 -15.75 -5.50
N SER A 200 28.94 -15.07 -4.75
CA SER A 200 28.59 -14.52 -3.43
C SER A 200 27.53 -13.40 -3.51
N ILE A 201 27.56 -12.57 -4.55
CA ILE A 201 26.55 -11.53 -4.80
C ILE A 201 25.19 -12.16 -5.11
N ASP A 202 25.17 -13.19 -5.95
CA ASP A 202 23.92 -13.86 -6.36
C ASP A 202 23.26 -14.62 -5.20
N ASN A 203 24.04 -15.16 -4.26
CA ASN A 203 23.53 -15.77 -3.03
C ASN A 203 22.87 -14.77 -2.07
N LEU A 204 23.21 -13.48 -2.16
CA LEU A 204 22.77 -12.45 -1.21
C LEU A 204 21.64 -11.56 -1.75
N LYS A 205 21.49 -11.46 -3.08
CA LYS A 205 20.31 -10.86 -3.75
C LYS A 205 18.94 -11.35 -3.22
N PRO A 206 18.68 -12.65 -3.01
CA PRO A 206 17.37 -13.11 -2.54
C PRO A 206 17.03 -12.58 -1.13
N ILE A 207 18.04 -12.37 -0.27
CA ILE A 207 17.84 -11.83 1.08
C ILE A 207 17.40 -10.37 1.01
N LEU A 208 17.95 -9.57 0.08
CA LEU A 208 17.54 -8.18 -0.15
C LEU A 208 16.13 -8.09 -0.75
N GLN A 209 15.83 -8.94 -1.73
CA GLN A 209 14.49 -9.03 -2.29
C GLN A 209 13.44 -9.39 -1.23
N ASN A 210 13.79 -10.25 -0.27
CA ASN A 210 12.90 -10.59 0.85
C ASN A 210 12.63 -9.40 1.79
N VAL A 211 13.61 -8.52 2.03
CA VAL A 211 13.37 -7.31 2.85
C VAL A 211 12.50 -6.30 2.11
N GLU A 212 12.75 -6.09 0.82
CA GLU A 212 11.96 -5.17 0.00
C GLU A 212 10.52 -5.66 -0.24
N THR A 213 10.32 -6.96 -0.39
CA THR A 213 8.97 -7.56 -0.55
C THR A 213 8.14 -7.37 0.72
N VAL A 214 8.74 -7.51 1.91
CA VAL A 214 8.05 -7.22 3.19
C VAL A 214 7.65 -5.74 3.29
N VAL A 215 8.53 -4.82 2.88
CA VAL A 215 8.21 -3.37 2.87
C VAL A 215 7.10 -3.07 1.85
N ARG A 216 7.15 -3.67 0.65
CA ARG A 216 6.11 -3.53 -0.38
C ARG A 216 4.77 -4.09 0.07
N ALA A 217 4.77 -5.26 0.72
CA ALA A 217 3.56 -5.85 1.29
C ALA A 217 2.92 -4.93 2.35
N CYS A 218 3.72 -4.44 3.32
CA CYS A 218 3.24 -3.50 4.33
C CYS A 218 2.70 -2.20 3.73
N SER A 219 3.32 -1.70 2.65
CA SER A 219 2.86 -0.51 1.92
C SER A 219 1.49 -0.73 1.26
N SER A 220 1.32 -1.88 0.59
CA SER A 220 0.06 -2.22 -0.06
C SER A 220 -1.10 -2.39 0.93
N GLU A 221 -0.84 -3.02 2.08
CA GLU A 221 -1.82 -3.14 3.17
C GLU A 221 -2.17 -1.80 3.80
N PHE A 222 -1.21 -0.89 3.96
CA PHE A 222 -1.47 0.45 4.45
C PHE A 222 -2.31 1.25 3.43
N ALA A 223 -1.98 1.17 2.14
CA ALA A 223 -2.72 1.86 1.09
C ALA A 223 -4.17 1.38 0.99
N SER A 224 -4.42 0.07 1.10
CA SER A 224 -5.78 -0.47 1.10
C SER A 224 -6.57 -0.06 2.34
N ALA A 225 -5.96 -0.11 3.53
CA ALA A 225 -6.58 0.36 4.77
C ALA A 225 -6.92 1.86 4.70
N LYS A 226 -6.03 2.69 4.14
CA LYS A 226 -6.24 4.12 3.94
C LYS A 226 -7.45 4.40 3.04
N ARG A 227 -7.55 3.73 1.89
CA ARG A 227 -8.72 3.88 0.99
C ARG A 227 -10.03 3.50 1.68
N GLN A 228 -10.03 2.40 2.45
CA GLN A 228 -11.22 2.00 3.20
C GLN A 228 -11.63 3.03 4.26
N THR A 229 -10.65 3.69 4.92
CA THR A 229 -10.96 4.77 5.86
C THR A 229 -11.52 6.02 5.20
N GLU A 230 -11.04 6.37 4.00
CA GLU A 230 -11.55 7.51 3.24
C GLU A 230 -13.02 7.28 2.85
N ILE A 231 -13.34 6.11 2.29
CA ILE A 231 -14.73 5.74 1.95
C ILE A 231 -15.65 5.79 3.18
N ALA A 232 -15.21 5.24 4.32
CA ALA A 232 -16.00 5.28 5.56
C ALA A 232 -16.17 6.71 6.10
N ARG A 233 -15.17 7.58 5.93
CA ARG A 233 -15.23 8.99 6.29
C ARG A 233 -16.23 9.75 5.44
N ASP A 234 -16.22 9.53 4.13
CA ASP A 234 -17.14 10.18 3.19
C ASP A 234 -18.59 9.78 3.48
N GLN A 235 -18.81 8.50 3.77
CA GLN A 235 -20.11 8.02 4.24
C GLN A 235 -20.54 8.74 5.53
N LEU A 236 -19.65 8.88 6.51
CA LEU A 236 -19.96 9.57 7.76
C LEU A 236 -20.31 11.05 7.55
N LEU A 237 -19.59 11.75 6.67
CA LEU A 237 -19.86 13.14 6.32
C LEU A 237 -21.22 13.28 5.62
N LEU A 238 -21.55 12.38 4.70
CA LEU A 238 -22.85 12.36 4.03
C LEU A 238 -24.00 12.17 5.03
N VAL A 239 -23.86 11.22 5.96
CA VAL A 239 -24.84 10.98 7.03
C VAL A 239 -25.02 12.23 7.89
N LYS A 240 -23.92 12.87 8.30
CA LYS A 240 -23.95 14.11 9.09
C LYS A 240 -24.63 15.25 8.32
N HIS A 241 -24.32 15.41 7.04
CA HIS A 241 -24.93 16.42 6.17
C HIS A 241 -26.45 16.23 6.09
N ILE A 242 -26.92 15.01 5.82
CA ILE A 242 -28.35 14.70 5.74
C ILE A 242 -29.06 14.99 7.07
N ALA A 243 -28.46 14.59 8.19
CA ALA A 243 -29.01 14.90 9.51
C ALA A 243 -29.10 16.42 9.76
N THR A 244 -28.08 17.18 9.34
CA THR A 244 -28.09 18.65 9.45
C THR A 244 -29.13 19.31 8.55
N GLU A 245 -29.28 18.86 7.31
CA GLU A 245 -30.28 19.41 6.40
C GLU A 245 -31.71 19.14 6.89
N ARG A 246 -31.98 17.93 7.38
CA ARG A 246 -33.29 17.61 7.96
C ARG A 246 -33.54 18.43 9.23
N LEU A 247 -32.54 18.63 10.07
CA LEU A 247 -32.66 19.51 11.23
C LEU A 247 -32.94 20.97 10.81
N ASN A 248 -32.34 21.43 9.71
CA ASN A 248 -32.60 22.77 9.17
C ASN A 248 -34.02 22.87 8.58
N LEU A 249 -34.50 21.84 7.87
CA LEU A 249 -35.89 21.77 7.40
C LEU A 249 -36.86 21.80 8.58
N LEU A 250 -36.60 21.04 9.65
CA LEU A 250 -37.40 21.09 10.87
C LEU A 250 -37.40 22.50 11.47
N GLY A 251 -36.25 23.16 11.50
CA GLY A 251 -36.13 24.55 11.98
C GLY A 251 -36.94 25.56 11.17
N LYS A 252 -37.03 25.38 9.84
CA LYS A 252 -37.85 26.23 8.97
C LYS A 252 -39.34 26.05 9.22
N VAL A 253 -39.81 24.83 9.48
CA VAL A 253 -41.24 24.53 9.66
C VAL A 253 -41.69 24.71 11.11
N ARG A 254 -40.84 24.35 12.08
CA ARG A 254 -41.09 24.43 13.53
C ARG A 254 -39.80 24.78 14.30
N PRO A 255 -39.48 26.08 14.47
CA PRO A 255 -38.23 26.51 15.09
C PRO A 255 -38.06 25.98 16.53
N THR A 256 -39.15 25.93 17.30
CA THR A 256 -39.17 25.43 18.70
C THR A 256 -38.79 23.95 18.81
N TYR A 257 -39.10 23.14 17.80
CA TYR A 257 -38.73 21.71 17.78
C TYR A 257 -37.23 21.51 17.55
N ARG A 258 -36.61 22.36 16.71
CA ARG A 258 -35.16 22.36 16.52
C ARG A 258 -34.43 22.73 17.81
N GLU A 259 -34.91 23.75 18.51
CA GLU A 259 -34.35 24.16 19.80
C GLU A 259 -34.43 23.05 20.85
N ALA A 260 -35.60 22.42 20.97
CA ALA A 260 -35.81 21.31 21.90
C ALA A 260 -34.90 20.10 21.59
N TYR A 261 -34.69 19.79 20.31
CA TYR A 261 -33.77 18.74 19.89
C TYR A 261 -32.31 19.09 20.21
N LEU A 262 -31.88 20.32 19.96
CA LEU A 262 -30.52 20.78 20.29
C LEU A 262 -30.26 20.73 21.80
N TRP A 263 -31.27 21.04 22.62
CA TRP A 263 -31.19 20.91 24.06
C TRP A 263 -30.96 19.46 24.50
N LEU A 264 -31.68 18.49 23.92
CA LEU A 264 -31.49 17.07 24.20
C LEU A 264 -30.07 16.61 23.84
N CYS A 265 -29.53 17.08 22.71
CA CYS A 265 -28.15 16.77 22.31
C CYS A 265 -27.13 17.34 23.30
N ARG A 266 -27.30 18.60 23.75
CA ARG A 266 -26.40 19.24 24.72
C ARG A 266 -26.43 18.56 26.10
N ASN A 267 -27.59 18.06 26.50
CA ASN A 267 -27.79 17.42 27.81
C ASN A 267 -27.78 15.88 27.73
N ARG A 268 -27.16 15.30 26.69
CA ARG A 268 -27.12 13.85 26.48
C ARG A 268 -26.53 13.09 27.67
N SER A 269 -25.54 13.67 28.34
CA SER A 269 -24.87 13.11 29.53
C SER A 269 -25.79 13.00 30.75
N SER A 270 -26.82 13.83 30.83
CA SER A 270 -27.80 13.83 31.94
C SER A 270 -28.94 12.83 31.73
N LEU A 271 -29.07 12.27 30.52
CA LEU A 271 -30.12 11.32 30.14
C LEU A 271 -29.59 9.88 30.23
N LYS A 272 -30.38 8.98 30.83
CA LYS A 272 -29.96 7.58 31.07
C LYS A 272 -30.29 6.66 29.89
N GLY A 273 -31.40 6.91 29.21
CA GLY A 273 -31.91 6.14 28.07
C GLY A 273 -31.57 6.81 26.73
N ASN A 274 -32.10 6.26 25.63
CA ASN A 274 -32.06 6.94 24.34
C ASN A 274 -33.32 7.79 24.14
N PHE A 275 -33.18 8.79 23.28
CA PHE A 275 -34.29 9.56 22.75
C PHE A 275 -34.25 9.48 21.23
N TYR A 276 -35.42 9.60 20.62
CA TYR A 276 -35.60 9.54 19.18
C TYR A 276 -36.55 10.63 18.72
N LEU A 277 -36.31 11.11 17.51
CA LEU A 277 -37.24 11.98 16.80
C LEU A 277 -37.46 11.33 15.43
N PRO A 278 -38.63 10.71 15.15
CA PRO A 278 -38.84 9.94 13.92
C PRO A 278 -38.49 10.73 12.65
N PHE A 279 -38.81 12.03 12.63
CA PHE A 279 -38.46 12.97 11.57
C PHE A 279 -36.95 12.96 11.20
N LEU A 280 -36.07 12.75 12.18
CA LEU A 280 -34.60 12.69 11.98
C LEU A 280 -34.05 11.25 12.01
N THR A 281 -34.75 10.34 12.68
CA THR A 281 -34.23 8.99 13.01
C THR A 281 -34.64 7.95 11.97
N VAL A 282 -35.74 8.18 11.26
CA VAL A 282 -36.28 7.25 10.27
C VAL A 282 -35.61 7.49 8.91
N ASN A 283 -35.12 6.41 8.32
CA ASN A 283 -34.57 6.39 6.96
C ASN A 283 -35.36 5.43 6.08
N VAL A 284 -35.23 5.61 4.77
CA VAL A 284 -35.96 4.85 3.74
C VAL A 284 -35.00 4.44 2.64
N ALA A 285 -35.27 3.29 2.02
CA ALA A 285 -34.42 2.74 0.96
C ALA A 285 -34.61 3.42 -0.41
N SER A 286 -35.79 3.98 -0.67
CA SER A 286 -36.12 4.66 -1.92
C SER A 286 -36.97 5.92 -1.66
N ILE A 287 -37.05 6.81 -2.64
CA ILE A 287 -37.89 8.01 -2.57
C ILE A 287 -39.37 7.63 -2.47
N ASP A 288 -39.79 6.61 -3.23
CA ASP A 288 -41.17 6.10 -3.23
C ASP A 288 -41.57 5.57 -1.85
N HIS A 289 -40.66 4.87 -1.18
CA HIS A 289 -40.86 4.44 0.21
C HIS A 289 -41.06 5.62 1.17
N GLY A 290 -40.30 6.70 0.98
CA GLY A 290 -40.48 7.96 1.72
C GLY A 290 -41.83 8.61 1.46
N LEU A 291 -42.27 8.61 0.20
CA LEU A 291 -43.58 9.09 -0.23
C LEU A 291 -44.71 8.32 0.44
N PHE A 292 -44.61 6.99 0.55
CA PHE A 292 -45.62 6.18 1.23
C PHE A 292 -45.76 6.53 2.72
N ILE A 293 -44.64 6.75 3.40
CA ILE A 293 -44.63 7.08 4.83
C ILE A 293 -45.18 8.49 5.10
N GLU A 294 -44.77 9.50 4.33
CA GLU A 294 -45.22 10.90 4.52
C GLU A 294 -46.71 11.11 4.25
N ASN A 295 -47.28 10.33 3.32
CA ASN A 295 -48.69 10.43 3.01
C ASN A 295 -49.57 9.61 3.96
N THR A 296 -48.97 8.72 4.74
CA THR A 296 -49.67 7.90 5.70
C THR A 296 -49.65 8.50 7.11
N MET A 297 -48.48 9.01 7.55
CA MET A 297 -48.27 9.56 8.88
C MET A 297 -48.45 11.08 8.89
N SER A 298 -49.06 11.61 9.95
CA SER A 298 -49.13 13.07 10.09
C SER A 298 -47.76 13.67 10.41
N PHE A 299 -47.55 14.93 10.03
CA PHE A 299 -46.33 15.66 10.38
C PHE A 299 -46.11 15.73 11.91
N ARG A 300 -47.19 15.79 12.69
CA ARG A 300 -47.13 15.79 14.16
C ARG A 300 -46.56 14.47 14.70
N ASP A 301 -46.99 13.35 14.13
CA ASP A 301 -46.56 12.03 14.60
C ASP A 301 -45.09 11.79 14.26
N LEU A 302 -44.64 12.26 13.09
CA LEU A 302 -43.23 12.23 12.69
C LEU A 302 -42.36 13.13 13.59
N THR A 303 -42.89 14.24 14.10
CA THR A 303 -42.15 15.21 14.93
C THR A 303 -42.28 14.95 16.43
N THR A 304 -42.87 13.84 16.86
CA THR A 304 -43.01 13.52 18.29
C THR A 304 -41.69 13.01 18.87
N PHE A 305 -41.25 13.58 20.00
CA PHE A 305 -40.07 13.13 20.73
C PHE A 305 -40.37 11.85 21.50
N LEU A 306 -39.62 10.78 21.23
CA LEU A 306 -39.78 9.49 21.86
C LEU A 306 -38.62 9.23 22.82
N PHE A 307 -38.92 8.68 24.00
CA PHE A 307 -37.93 8.32 25.00
C PHE A 307 -38.06 6.85 25.38
N ASP A 308 -36.93 6.17 25.60
CA ASP A 308 -36.93 4.82 26.16
C ASP A 308 -37.38 4.80 27.62
N LEU A 309 -37.04 5.84 28.38
CA LEU A 309 -37.27 5.91 29.83
C LEU A 309 -38.23 7.05 30.20
N THR A 310 -39.16 6.75 31.09
CA THR A 310 -40.09 7.73 31.68
C THR A 310 -39.36 8.80 32.51
N SER A 311 -38.23 8.45 33.14
CA SER A 311 -37.40 9.40 33.89
C SER A 311 -36.89 10.53 33.00
N ASP A 312 -36.43 10.18 31.81
CA ASP A 312 -35.81 11.09 30.87
C ASP A 312 -36.87 11.98 30.19
N LEU A 313 -38.03 11.40 29.88
CA LEU A 313 -39.20 12.14 29.44
C LEU A 313 -39.61 13.23 30.45
N ARG A 314 -39.62 12.92 31.75
CA ARG A 314 -39.98 13.90 32.80
C ARG A 314 -38.96 15.05 32.86
N ILE A 315 -37.67 14.76 32.69
CA ILE A 315 -36.62 15.77 32.64
C ILE A 315 -36.86 16.70 31.45
N PHE A 316 -37.18 16.15 30.28
CA PHE A 316 -37.47 16.92 29.08
C PHE A 316 -38.74 17.77 29.20
N ILE A 317 -39.83 17.22 29.74
CA ILE A 317 -41.08 17.97 29.96
C ILE A 317 -40.87 19.16 30.89
N LYS A 318 -40.08 19.00 31.97
CA LYS A 318 -39.75 20.12 32.87
C LYS A 318 -39.03 21.25 32.14
N TYR A 319 -38.11 20.91 31.24
CA TYR A 319 -37.43 21.89 30.40
C TYR A 319 -38.40 22.59 29.45
N THR A 320 -39.23 21.83 28.72
CA THR A 320 -40.15 22.40 27.73
C THR A 320 -41.18 23.34 28.38
N ILE A 321 -41.65 23.03 29.60
CA ILE A 321 -42.53 23.92 30.37
C ILE A 321 -41.78 25.21 30.77
N ARG A 322 -40.55 25.09 31.29
CA ARG A 322 -39.74 26.26 31.69
C ARG A 322 -39.39 27.17 30.53
N ALA A 323 -39.20 26.61 29.34
CA ALA A 323 -38.84 27.34 28.13
C ALA A 323 -40.06 27.74 27.27
N ASP A 324 -41.29 27.47 27.71
CA ASP A 324 -42.54 27.67 26.95
C ASP A 324 -42.54 27.03 25.54
N ILE A 325 -41.92 25.86 25.43
CA ILE A 325 -41.81 25.11 24.18
C ILE A 325 -42.93 24.06 24.10
N LYS A 326 -43.86 24.24 23.17
CA LYS A 326 -44.94 23.27 22.90
C LYS A 326 -44.49 22.18 21.92
N VAL A 327 -44.14 21.01 22.45
CA VAL A 327 -43.71 19.84 21.66
C VAL A 327 -44.51 18.59 22.00
N SER A 328 -44.68 17.71 21.01
CA SER A 328 -45.29 16.40 21.20
C SER A 328 -44.24 15.43 21.77
N THR A 329 -44.59 14.70 22.82
CA THR A 329 -43.68 13.76 23.50
C THR A 329 -44.37 12.42 23.76
N GLY A 330 -43.60 11.34 23.83
CA GLY A 330 -44.10 9.99 24.07
C GLY A 330 -43.01 9.02 24.53
N ILE A 331 -43.43 7.82 24.92
CA ILE A 331 -42.54 6.72 25.30
C ILE A 331 -42.43 5.77 24.09
N ALA A 332 -41.21 5.35 23.77
CA ALA A 332 -40.96 4.38 22.71
C ALA A 332 -41.51 2.99 23.13
N PRO A 333 -42.47 2.40 22.40
CA PRO A 333 -43.04 1.11 22.77
C PRO A 333 -42.04 -0.04 22.59
N ALA A 334 -41.76 -0.78 23.67
CA ALA A 334 -40.83 -1.91 23.62
C ALA A 334 -41.37 -3.11 22.82
N LYS A 335 -42.68 -3.32 22.84
CA LYS A 335 -43.36 -4.44 22.15
C LYS A 335 -44.49 -3.92 21.26
N TYR A 336 -44.72 -4.64 20.17
CA TYR A 336 -45.87 -4.47 19.28
C TYR A 336 -46.71 -5.74 19.30
N ALA A 337 -48.02 -5.60 19.53
CA ALA A 337 -48.97 -6.71 19.64
C ALA A 337 -50.02 -6.72 18.51
N GLY A 338 -49.83 -5.92 17.46
CA GLY A 338 -50.78 -5.87 16.35
C GLY A 338 -50.58 -7.00 15.33
N ARG A 339 -51.58 -7.20 14.48
CA ARG A 339 -51.53 -8.19 13.39
C ARG A 339 -50.80 -7.60 12.19
N ILE A 340 -49.72 -8.27 11.78
CA ILE A 340 -48.98 -7.94 10.57
C ILE A 340 -49.66 -8.64 9.39
N VAL A 341 -49.96 -7.88 8.33
CA VAL A 341 -50.52 -8.46 7.10
C VAL A 341 -49.45 -9.31 6.42
N GLN A 342 -49.78 -10.58 6.17
CA GLN A 342 -48.94 -11.49 5.39
C GLN A 342 -49.24 -11.28 3.89
N MET A 343 -48.20 -11.33 3.07
CA MET A 343 -48.31 -11.12 1.62
C MET A 343 -48.66 -12.42 0.91
N ASP A 344 -49.94 -12.57 0.60
CA ASP A 344 -50.46 -13.70 -0.18
C ASP A 344 -50.25 -13.52 -1.69
N ASP A 345 -50.30 -14.62 -2.44
CA ASP A 345 -50.13 -14.62 -3.90
C ASP A 345 -51.20 -13.76 -4.60
N SER A 346 -52.41 -13.68 -4.04
CA SER A 346 -53.48 -12.81 -4.56
C SER A 346 -53.13 -11.32 -4.50
N LEU A 347 -52.47 -10.87 -3.43
CA LEU A 347 -52.01 -9.49 -3.28
C LEU A 347 -50.86 -9.19 -4.25
N ARG A 348 -49.95 -10.14 -4.44
CA ARG A 348 -48.84 -10.02 -5.41
C ARG A 348 -49.33 -9.99 -6.86
N HIS A 349 -50.31 -10.82 -7.21
CA HIS A 349 -50.93 -10.82 -8.55
C HIS A 349 -51.69 -9.53 -8.86
N CYS A 350 -52.17 -8.82 -7.84
CA CYS A 350 -52.76 -7.49 -7.98
C CYS A 350 -51.71 -6.38 -8.12
N GLY A 351 -50.41 -6.68 -7.97
CA GLY A 351 -49.32 -5.71 -8.13
C GLY A 351 -48.86 -5.03 -6.84
N PHE A 352 -49.28 -5.52 -5.66
CA PHE A 352 -48.78 -5.02 -4.39
C PHE A 352 -47.38 -5.59 -4.07
N GLY A 353 -46.45 -4.71 -3.73
CA GLY A 353 -45.06 -5.06 -3.46
C GLY A 353 -44.78 -5.46 -2.02
N GLY A 354 -45.60 -4.99 -1.08
CA GLY A 354 -45.37 -5.19 0.34
C GLY A 354 -46.20 -4.26 1.22
N VAL A 355 -45.86 -4.24 2.51
CA VAL A 355 -46.50 -3.40 3.52
C VAL A 355 -45.64 -2.18 3.81
N VAL A 356 -46.25 -1.01 4.04
CA VAL A 356 -45.52 0.26 4.28
C VAL A 356 -44.57 0.18 5.49
N SER A 357 -44.85 -0.69 6.46
CA SER A 357 -43.95 -0.99 7.58
C SER A 357 -42.55 -1.44 7.17
N ASP A 358 -42.45 -2.17 6.05
CA ASP A 358 -41.21 -2.78 5.58
C ASP A 358 -40.29 -1.75 4.93
N CYS A 359 -40.87 -0.63 4.49
CA CYS A 359 -40.16 0.52 3.93
C CYS A 359 -39.32 1.29 4.97
N ILE A 360 -39.50 1.02 6.27
CA ILE A 360 -38.94 1.82 7.37
C ILE A 360 -37.64 1.21 7.89
N ILE A 361 -36.59 2.04 7.92
CA ILE A 361 -35.30 1.73 8.54
C ILE A 361 -35.16 2.62 9.78
N ALA A 362 -35.36 2.06 10.96
CA ALA A 362 -35.32 2.78 12.24
C ALA A 362 -35.10 1.80 13.43
N PRO A 363 -34.71 2.29 14.62
CA PRO A 363 -34.68 1.48 15.84
C PRO A 363 -36.03 0.84 16.17
N GLN A 364 -36.03 -0.33 16.82
CA GLN A 364 -37.24 -1.13 17.04
C GLN A 364 -38.35 -0.37 17.80
N GLY A 365 -37.99 0.43 18.81
CA GLY A 365 -38.96 1.26 19.54
C GLY A 365 -39.66 2.30 18.65
N VAL A 366 -38.92 2.89 17.71
CA VAL A 366 -39.46 3.85 16.73
C VAL A 366 -40.34 3.12 15.71
N LYS A 367 -39.91 1.95 15.22
CA LYS A 367 -40.73 1.12 14.32
C LYS A 367 -42.06 0.73 14.96
N ASN A 368 -42.02 0.26 16.21
CA ASN A 368 -43.23 -0.10 16.96
C ASN A 368 -44.16 1.11 17.14
N TYR A 369 -43.62 2.28 17.48
CA TYR A 369 -44.39 3.51 17.58
C TYR A 369 -45.10 3.85 16.26
N MET A 370 -44.38 3.82 15.14
CA MET A 370 -44.94 4.12 13.82
C MET A 370 -46.00 3.09 13.40
N ARG A 371 -45.80 1.81 13.74
CA ARG A 371 -46.79 0.75 13.51
C ARG A 371 -48.08 0.97 14.30
N ILE A 372 -47.99 1.41 15.55
CA ILE A 372 -49.16 1.61 16.44
C ILE A 372 -49.96 2.84 16.01
N LEU A 373 -49.29 3.98 15.79
CA LEU A 373 -50.00 5.22 15.45
C LEU A 373 -50.43 5.26 13.98
N GLY A 374 -49.58 4.78 13.07
CA GLY A 374 -49.82 4.85 11.64
C GLY A 374 -50.60 3.65 11.08
N ASN A 375 -50.78 2.58 11.86
CA ASN A 375 -51.24 1.28 11.37
C ASN A 375 -50.51 0.82 10.10
N LEU A 376 -49.21 1.11 10.03
CA LEU A 376 -48.41 0.93 8.81
C LEU A 376 -48.35 -0.54 8.37
N ASP A 377 -48.46 -1.48 9.32
CA ASP A 377 -48.49 -2.93 9.05
C ASP A 377 -49.77 -3.39 8.31
N ARG A 378 -50.78 -2.51 8.16
CA ARG A 378 -52.07 -2.81 7.49
C ARG A 378 -52.27 -2.03 6.19
N ILE A 379 -51.24 -1.33 5.73
CA ILE A 379 -51.30 -0.48 4.54
C ILE A 379 -50.38 -1.08 3.51
N LEU A 380 -50.96 -1.46 2.37
CA LEU A 380 -50.22 -2.02 1.25
C LEU A 380 -49.64 -0.89 0.41
N PHE A 381 -48.45 -1.11 -0.14
CA PHE A 381 -47.92 -0.26 -1.20
C PHE A 381 -47.90 -0.98 -2.55
N GLY A 382 -48.26 -0.25 -3.59
CA GLY A 382 -48.36 -0.73 -4.97
C GLY A 382 -47.49 0.07 -5.92
N SER A 383 -47.12 -0.55 -7.04
CA SER A 383 -46.45 0.12 -8.16
C SER A 383 -47.48 0.62 -9.20
N THR A 384 -47.00 1.07 -10.35
CA THR A 384 -47.83 1.52 -11.49
C THR A 384 -48.83 0.47 -11.98
N THR A 385 -48.60 -0.82 -11.72
CA THR A 385 -49.55 -1.88 -12.08
C THR A 385 -50.87 -1.78 -11.30
N VAL A 386 -50.80 -1.27 -10.06
CA VAL A 386 -51.97 -1.03 -9.21
C VAL A 386 -52.69 0.24 -9.66
N ASP A 387 -51.95 1.27 -10.07
CA ASP A 387 -52.53 2.51 -10.61
C ASP A 387 -53.34 2.27 -11.89
N ASN A 388 -52.88 1.37 -12.75
CA ASN A 388 -53.60 1.02 -13.98
C ASN A 388 -54.86 0.17 -13.74
N ASN A 389 -54.97 -0.51 -12.59
CA ASN A 389 -56.04 -1.46 -12.28
C ASN A 389 -56.64 -1.21 -10.88
N LEU A 390 -57.05 0.04 -10.64
CA LEU A 390 -57.47 0.52 -9.32
C LEU A 390 -58.69 -0.23 -8.76
N ASP A 391 -59.65 -0.59 -9.61
CA ASP A 391 -60.87 -1.31 -9.20
C ASP A 391 -60.54 -2.73 -8.70
N ARG A 392 -59.69 -3.45 -9.44
CA ARG A 392 -59.23 -4.79 -9.07
C ARG A 392 -58.41 -4.76 -7.78
N ALA A 393 -57.54 -3.75 -7.64
CA ALA A 393 -56.76 -3.55 -6.43
C ALA A 393 -57.66 -3.29 -5.21
N THR A 394 -58.69 -2.46 -5.39
CA THR A 394 -59.62 -2.12 -4.30
C THR A 394 -60.43 -3.33 -3.84
N MET A 395 -60.95 -4.14 -4.76
CA MET A 395 -61.67 -5.37 -4.42
C MET A 395 -60.75 -6.36 -3.70
N CYS A 396 -59.48 -6.47 -4.12
CA CYS A 396 -58.50 -7.32 -3.45
C CYS A 396 -58.25 -6.85 -2.00
N VAL A 397 -58.05 -5.54 -1.80
CA VAL A 397 -57.86 -4.93 -0.47
C VAL A 397 -59.10 -5.16 0.42
N ALA A 398 -60.31 -5.03 -0.12
CA ALA A 398 -61.56 -5.28 0.58
C ALA A 398 -61.69 -6.74 1.04
N ASN A 399 -61.36 -7.69 0.15
CA ASN A 399 -61.41 -9.14 0.45
C ASN A 399 -60.45 -9.51 1.60
N HIS A 400 -59.31 -8.83 1.68
CA HIS A 400 -58.32 -9.00 2.75
C HIS A 400 -58.65 -8.22 4.04
N ARG A 401 -59.84 -7.59 4.13
CA ARG A 401 -60.28 -6.77 5.28
C ARG A 401 -59.31 -5.63 5.62
N LEU A 402 -58.70 -5.07 4.59
CA LEU A 402 -57.83 -3.90 4.67
C LEU A 402 -58.61 -2.66 4.25
N SER A 403 -58.22 -1.51 4.78
CA SER A 403 -58.95 -0.25 4.60
C SER A 403 -58.20 0.79 3.78
N ARG A 404 -56.92 0.53 3.44
CA ARG A 404 -56.07 1.51 2.76
C ARG A 404 -54.96 0.84 1.97
N PHE A 405 -54.67 1.40 0.81
CA PHE A 405 -53.46 1.13 0.04
C PHE A 405 -52.91 2.44 -0.53
N ILE A 406 -51.62 2.45 -0.86
CA ILE A 406 -50.95 3.61 -1.43
C ILE A 406 -50.11 3.20 -2.63
N THR A 407 -50.15 4.01 -3.68
CA THR A 407 -49.32 3.86 -4.87
C THR A 407 -48.49 5.12 -5.08
N THR A 408 -47.76 5.20 -6.19
CA THR A 408 -46.99 6.38 -6.57
C THR A 408 -47.88 7.60 -6.84
N HIS A 409 -49.12 7.38 -7.29
CA HIS A 409 -50.03 8.47 -7.68
C HIS A 409 -51.28 8.59 -6.82
N HIS A 410 -51.78 7.48 -6.26
CA HIS A 410 -53.06 7.40 -5.57
C HIS A 410 -52.95 6.86 -4.15
N ASN A 411 -53.67 7.49 -3.22
CA ASN A 411 -53.89 6.99 -1.87
C ASN A 411 -55.36 6.56 -1.79
N GLY A 412 -55.58 5.25 -1.83
CA GLY A 412 -56.89 4.63 -1.88
C GLY A 412 -57.38 4.24 -0.50
N PHE A 413 -58.61 4.63 -0.16
CA PHE A 413 -59.33 4.26 1.05
C PHE A 413 -60.49 3.35 0.65
N VAL A 414 -60.57 2.21 1.32
CA VAL A 414 -61.57 1.19 1.08
C VAL A 414 -62.44 1.08 2.31
N PHE A 415 -63.73 1.31 2.13
CA PHE A 415 -64.73 1.24 3.18
C PHE A 415 -65.69 0.11 2.87
N CYS A 416 -65.79 -0.87 3.76
CA CYS A 416 -66.81 -1.89 3.68
C CYS A 416 -67.92 -1.51 4.67
N SER A 417 -69.13 -1.28 4.17
CA SER A 417 -70.28 -1.02 5.04
C SER A 417 -70.51 -2.23 5.96
N PRO A 418 -70.52 -2.06 7.29
CA PRO A 418 -70.78 -3.15 8.21
C PRO A 418 -72.22 -3.67 8.10
N TYR A 419 -73.15 -2.85 7.58
CA TYR A 419 -74.57 -3.17 7.49
C TYR A 419 -74.97 -3.81 6.16
N THR A 420 -74.36 -3.36 5.05
CA THR A 420 -74.77 -3.78 3.71
C THR A 420 -73.70 -4.59 2.96
N GLY A 421 -72.49 -4.69 3.52
CA GLY A 421 -71.36 -5.36 2.87
C GLY A 421 -70.84 -4.68 1.60
N ARG A 422 -71.46 -3.56 1.17
CA ARG A 422 -71.05 -2.83 -0.03
C ARG A 422 -69.70 -2.17 0.19
N VAL A 423 -68.82 -2.33 -0.79
CA VAL A 423 -67.49 -1.70 -0.84
C VAL A 423 -67.63 -0.33 -1.49
N SER A 424 -67.15 0.70 -0.79
CA SER A 424 -67.05 2.07 -1.31
C SER A 424 -65.60 2.50 -1.29
N THR A 425 -65.20 3.27 -2.29
CA THR A 425 -63.81 3.63 -2.54
C THR A 425 -63.69 5.15 -2.54
N SER A 426 -62.61 5.65 -1.96
CA SER A 426 -62.24 7.06 -2.04
C SER A 426 -60.77 7.12 -2.39
N CYS A 427 -60.40 7.87 -3.41
CA CYS A 427 -59.01 8.02 -3.82
C CYS A 427 -58.58 9.48 -3.72
N ARG A 428 -57.37 9.69 -3.21
CA ARG A 428 -56.74 11.01 -3.13
C ARG A 428 -55.43 10.99 -3.88
N SER A 429 -55.05 12.12 -4.47
CA SER A 429 -53.72 12.27 -5.05
C SER A 429 -52.65 12.25 -3.96
N VAL A 430 -51.55 11.56 -4.23
CA VAL A 430 -50.42 11.43 -3.31
C VAL A 430 -49.55 12.69 -3.35
N ARG A 431 -49.17 13.19 -2.18
CA ARG A 431 -48.30 14.36 -2.06
C ARG A 431 -46.85 13.96 -2.34
N PRO A 432 -46.04 14.84 -2.96
CA PRO A 432 -44.63 14.55 -3.19
C PRO A 432 -43.87 14.43 -1.85
N CYS A 433 -42.89 13.53 -1.83
CA CYS A 433 -41.99 13.32 -0.69
C CYS A 433 -41.11 14.56 -0.46
N ARG A 434 -41.14 15.13 0.74
CA ARG A 434 -40.38 16.34 1.11
C ARG A 434 -39.37 16.09 2.22
N ILE A 435 -39.69 15.22 3.17
CA ILE A 435 -38.93 14.99 4.41
C ILE A 435 -37.91 13.86 4.24
N PHE A 436 -38.30 12.77 3.57
CA PHE A 436 -37.45 11.59 3.35
C PHE A 436 -36.74 11.59 1.99
N ALA A 437 -37.03 12.57 1.11
CA ALA A 437 -36.28 12.75 -0.14
C ALA A 437 -34.77 12.90 0.11
N LEU A 438 -34.38 13.49 1.26
CA LEU A 438 -33.00 13.64 1.69
C LEU A 438 -32.38 12.36 2.31
N SER A 439 -33.19 11.34 2.63
CA SER A 439 -32.79 10.19 3.48
C SER A 439 -32.32 8.97 2.71
N VAL A 440 -32.31 9.04 1.37
CA VAL A 440 -32.33 7.88 0.47
C VAL A 440 -31.08 6.99 0.58
N LYS A 441 -30.02 7.38 1.30
CA LYS A 441 -28.80 6.56 1.47
C LYS A 441 -28.13 6.68 2.84
N VAL A 442 -28.87 6.57 3.93
CA VAL A 442 -28.27 6.64 5.28
C VAL A 442 -28.58 5.38 6.09
N TYR A 443 -27.63 4.44 6.09
CA TYR A 443 -27.59 3.37 7.07
C TYR A 443 -27.20 3.94 8.44
N HIS A 444 -27.65 3.28 9.51
CA HIS A 444 -27.53 3.72 10.91
C HIS A 444 -26.25 4.51 11.20
N LEU A 445 -26.40 5.79 11.59
CA LEU A 445 -25.28 6.70 11.93
C LEU A 445 -24.32 6.07 12.94
N LYS A 446 -24.86 5.32 13.91
CA LYS A 446 -24.06 4.58 14.90
C LYS A 446 -23.20 3.48 14.26
N ASN A 447 -23.76 2.67 13.36
CA ASN A 447 -22.99 1.64 12.65
C ASN A 447 -21.96 2.25 11.70
N VAL A 448 -22.27 3.38 11.06
CA VAL A 448 -21.33 4.10 10.18
C VAL A 448 -20.18 4.70 10.99
N GLU A 449 -20.48 5.28 12.15
CA GLU A 449 -19.46 5.81 13.07
C GLU A 449 -18.61 4.69 13.67
N GLU A 450 -19.21 3.58 14.13
CA GLU A 450 -18.49 2.39 14.61
C GLU A 450 -17.61 1.77 13.51
N ASN A 451 -18.13 1.67 12.27
CA ASN A 451 -17.37 1.20 11.12
C ASN A 451 -16.20 2.16 10.79
N PHE A 452 -16.44 3.47 10.81
CA PHE A 452 -15.38 4.46 10.62
C PHE A 452 -14.30 4.35 11.71
N GLN A 453 -14.69 4.22 12.98
CA GLN A 453 -13.74 4.06 14.09
C GLN A 453 -12.94 2.77 13.97
N ALA A 454 -13.58 1.64 13.65
CA ALA A 454 -12.91 0.36 13.45
C ALA A 454 -11.90 0.42 12.29
N LYS A 455 -12.30 1.01 11.15
CA LYS A 455 -11.41 1.18 9.99
C LYS A 455 -10.27 2.16 10.29
N ASN A 456 -10.54 3.23 11.03
CA ASN A 456 -9.54 4.22 11.42
C ASN A 456 -8.48 3.61 12.35
N ASN A 457 -8.91 2.82 13.34
CA ASN A 457 -8.00 2.09 14.23
C ASN A 457 -7.10 1.12 13.45
N LEU A 458 -7.69 0.34 12.54
CA LEU A 458 -6.93 -0.55 11.65
C LEU A 458 -5.92 0.22 10.79
N CYS A 459 -6.30 1.38 10.24
CA CYS A 459 -5.40 2.22 9.47
C CYS A 459 -4.24 2.76 10.32
N GLN A 460 -4.49 3.13 11.57
CA GLN A 460 -3.44 3.55 12.52
C GLN A 460 -2.48 2.40 12.84
N GLU A 461 -2.99 1.19 13.10
CA GLU A 461 -2.17 0.00 13.33
C GLU A 461 -1.27 -0.31 12.13
N LYS A 462 -1.85 -0.30 10.92
CA LYS A 462 -1.10 -0.55 9.67
C LYS A 462 -0.09 0.56 9.37
N ARG A 463 -0.40 1.82 9.72
CA ARG A 463 0.55 2.94 9.64
C ARG A 463 1.75 2.74 10.56
N ILE A 464 1.52 2.29 11.79
CA ILE A 464 2.59 1.99 12.75
C ILE A 464 3.44 0.82 12.25
N ALA A 465 2.82 -0.23 11.72
CA ALA A 465 3.54 -1.37 11.13
C ALA A 465 4.40 -0.95 9.94
N PHE A 466 3.85 -0.15 9.02
CA PHE A 466 4.59 0.40 7.87
C PHE A 466 5.75 1.29 8.31
N SER A 467 5.52 2.21 9.26
CA SER A 467 6.58 3.08 9.81
C SER A 467 7.70 2.27 10.47
N LYS A 468 7.37 1.23 11.23
CA LYS A 468 8.37 0.32 11.82
C LYS A 468 9.17 -0.45 10.77
N ALA A 469 8.51 -0.96 9.72
CA ALA A 469 9.17 -1.65 8.62
C ALA A 469 10.09 -0.71 7.84
N GLN A 470 9.66 0.53 7.59
CA GLN A 470 10.45 1.55 6.89
C GLN A 470 11.64 2.03 7.73
N ALA A 471 11.44 2.29 9.04
CA ALA A 471 12.52 2.66 9.95
C ALA A 471 13.55 1.53 10.09
N ALA A 472 13.11 0.27 10.15
CA ALA A 472 14.02 -0.87 10.14
C ALA A 472 14.84 -0.90 8.85
N ALA A 473 14.22 -0.75 7.68
CA ALA A 473 14.92 -0.71 6.41
C ALA A 473 15.92 0.47 6.30
N GLN A 474 15.57 1.65 6.83
CA GLN A 474 16.42 2.83 6.80
C GLN A 474 17.61 2.73 7.75
N ILE A 475 17.40 2.21 8.97
CA ILE A 475 18.48 1.94 9.93
C ILE A 475 19.49 0.94 9.34
N GLU A 476 19.01 -0.06 8.58
CA GLU A 476 19.89 -1.00 7.89
C GLU A 476 20.71 -0.31 6.78
N ARG A 477 20.13 0.63 6.03
CA ARG A 477 20.86 1.43 5.03
C ARG A 477 21.89 2.36 5.67
N ASP A 478 21.54 3.11 6.71
CA ASP A 478 22.42 4.11 7.33
C ASP A 478 23.62 3.47 8.06
N LYS A 479 23.38 2.33 8.72
CA LYS A 479 24.47 1.56 9.34
C LYS A 479 25.37 0.92 8.28
N MET A 480 24.84 0.62 7.10
CA MET A 480 25.61 0.13 5.97
C MET A 480 26.53 1.21 5.40
N GLU A 481 26.03 2.42 5.16
CA GLU A 481 26.87 3.52 4.67
C GLU A 481 28.02 3.85 5.62
N LYS A 482 27.77 3.84 6.94
CA LYS A 482 28.81 4.06 7.94
C LYS A 482 29.86 2.95 7.95
N PHE A 483 29.46 1.70 7.73
CA PHE A 483 30.38 0.57 7.71
C PHE A 483 31.23 0.52 6.42
N VAL A 484 30.62 0.85 5.27
CA VAL A 484 31.32 0.99 3.99
C VAL A 484 32.35 2.13 4.07
N ARG A 485 31.96 3.30 4.59
CA ARG A 485 32.89 4.43 4.81
C ARG A 485 34.05 4.04 5.74
N ALA A 486 33.78 3.36 6.85
CA ALA A 486 34.83 2.92 7.78
C ALA A 486 35.83 1.93 7.15
N LYS A 487 35.38 1.05 6.25
CA LYS A 487 36.25 0.09 5.56
C LYS A 487 37.09 0.75 4.46
N VAL A 488 36.53 1.74 3.76
CA VAL A 488 37.27 2.59 2.80
C VAL A 488 38.35 3.40 3.51
N SER A 489 38.05 4.01 4.67
CA SER A 489 39.04 4.73 5.48
C SER A 489 40.17 3.82 6.00
N ARG A 490 39.86 2.58 6.40
CA ARG A 490 40.90 1.61 6.81
C ARG A 490 41.82 1.20 5.66
N ARG A 491 41.31 1.07 4.43
CA ARG A 491 42.14 0.83 3.24
C ARG A 491 43.05 2.03 2.94
N PHE A 492 42.56 3.27 3.06
CA PHE A 492 43.38 4.48 2.91
C PHE A 492 44.54 4.51 3.92
N ILE A 493 44.28 4.22 5.20
CA ILE A 493 45.32 4.20 6.24
C ILE A 493 46.37 3.11 6.00
N ILE A 494 45.98 1.95 5.46
CA ILE A 494 46.91 0.85 5.14
C ILE A 494 47.78 1.22 3.92
N ILE A 495 47.19 1.83 2.90
CA ILE A 495 47.90 2.30 1.71
C ILE A 495 48.89 3.41 2.10
N GLU A 496 48.48 4.36 2.94
CA GLU A 496 49.35 5.45 3.42
C GLU A 496 50.52 4.91 4.27
N LYS A 497 50.30 3.88 5.09
CA LYS A 497 51.39 3.18 5.79
C LYS A 497 52.31 2.40 4.86
N MET A 498 51.79 1.78 3.80
CA MET A 498 52.61 1.09 2.80
C MET A 498 53.43 2.07 1.97
N VAL A 499 52.85 3.18 1.53
CA VAL A 499 53.52 4.26 0.80
C VAL A 499 54.63 4.87 1.66
N ASN A 500 54.35 5.18 2.92
CA ASN A 500 55.38 5.67 3.85
C ASN A 500 56.49 4.65 4.10
N LYS A 501 56.19 3.35 4.15
CA LYS A 501 57.19 2.28 4.31
C LYS A 501 58.06 2.08 3.06
N VAL A 502 57.50 2.28 1.87
CA VAL A 502 58.24 2.26 0.60
C VAL A 502 59.12 3.50 0.45
N LEU A 503 58.60 4.70 0.78
CA LEU A 503 59.37 5.95 0.83
C LEU A 503 60.53 5.90 1.84
N PHE A 504 60.33 5.25 2.99
CA PHE A 504 61.37 5.05 3.98
C PHE A 504 62.47 4.10 3.50
N ARG A 505 62.12 3.03 2.79
CA ARG A 505 63.08 2.12 2.13
C ARG A 505 63.85 2.79 0.99
N MET A 506 63.20 3.65 0.22
CA MET A 506 63.87 4.41 -0.85
C MET A 506 64.86 5.46 -0.31
N LYS A 507 64.57 6.09 0.83
CA LYS A 507 65.51 7.03 1.48
C LYS A 507 66.73 6.34 2.11
N PHE A 508 66.65 5.06 2.47
CA PHE A 508 67.77 4.29 3.03
C PHE A 508 68.66 3.62 1.98
N ASN A 509 68.19 3.46 0.73
CA ASN A 509 69.01 2.94 -0.37
C ASN A 509 69.84 4.01 -1.10
N HIS A 510 69.80 5.27 -0.64
CA HIS A 510 70.53 6.40 -1.22
C HIS A 510 71.59 7.02 -0.27
N ARG A 511 71.93 6.32 0.81
CA ARG A 511 73.16 6.52 1.58
C ARG A 511 74.01 5.26 1.45
#